data_AF-A0A7V5LIN5-F1
#
_entry.id   AF-A0A7V5LIN5-F1
#
_cell.length_a   1.000
_cell.length_b   1.000
_cell.length_c   1.000
_cell.angle_alpha   90.00
_cell.angle_beta   90.00
_cell.angle_gamma   90.00
#
_symmetry.space_group_name_H-M   'P 1'
#
loop_
_entity.id
_entity.type
_entity.pdbx_description
1 polymer ?
#
loop_
_entity_poly.entity_id
_entity_poly.type
_entity_poly.pdbx_seq_one_letter_code
_entity_poly.pdbx_strand_id
1 'polypeptide(L)'
;HQEMTDLVEQIEATADENELKRLMGMIAQKVIDHVRFEERMLFPQIEKSFSTPALEKIEKDLKEAHVPGCVVWEPKFWEKK
;
A
#
# COMPACT_ATOMS: atom_id res chain seq x y z
N HIS A 1 -7.58 0.91 -4.81
CA HIS A 1 -6.23 1.47 -5.07
C HIS A 1 -6.24 2.74 -5.92
N GLN A 2 -7.06 2.86 -6.97
CA GLN A 2 -7.07 4.05 -7.85
C GLN A 2 -7.10 5.40 -7.11
N GLU A 3 -8.00 5.57 -6.13
CA GLU A 3 -8.06 6.81 -5.35
C GLU A 3 -6.74 7.17 -4.64
N MET A 4 -5.96 6.17 -4.21
CA MET A 4 -4.66 6.41 -3.61
C MET A 4 -3.64 6.86 -4.66
N THR A 5 -3.68 6.29 -5.87
CA THR A 5 -2.87 6.72 -7.00
C THR A 5 -3.18 8.17 -7.37
N ASP A 6 -4.46 8.52 -7.51
CA ASP A 6 -4.89 9.88 -7.83
C ASP A 6 -4.46 10.90 -6.76
N LEU A 7 -4.46 10.49 -5.49
CA LEU A 7 -3.97 11.32 -4.38
C LEU A 7 -2.46 11.53 -4.45
N VAL A 8 -1.68 10.50 -4.82
CA VAL A 8 -0.22 10.63 -5.00
C VAL A 8 0.09 11.57 -6.16
N GLU A 9 -0.60 11.44 -7.29
CA GLU A 9 -0.43 12.36 -8.43
C GLU A 9 -0.74 13.81 -8.04
N GLN A 10 -1.79 14.05 -7.24
CA GLN A 10 -2.12 15.38 -6.72
C GLN A 10 -1.05 15.92 -5.74
N ILE A 11 -0.47 15.05 -4.91
CA ILE A 11 0.63 15.40 -4.01
C ILE A 11 1.87 15.83 -4.80
N GLU A 12 2.21 15.11 -5.87
CA GLU A 12 3.35 15.43 -6.72
C GLU A 12 3.14 16.73 -7.52
N ALA A 13 1.88 17.06 -7.85
CA ALA A 13 1.55 18.23 -8.66
C ALA A 13 1.35 19.53 -7.87
N THR A 14 1.15 19.47 -6.54
CA THR A 14 0.84 20.67 -5.74
C THR A 14 2.10 21.40 -5.27
N ALA A 15 2.08 22.73 -5.35
CA ALA A 15 3.09 23.61 -4.76
C ALA A 15 2.57 24.37 -3.52
N ASP A 16 1.29 24.21 -3.18
CA ASP A 16 0.68 24.85 -2.00
C ASP A 16 0.89 23.97 -0.77
N GLU A 17 1.58 24.49 0.25
CA GLU A 17 1.91 23.77 1.48
C GLU A 17 0.68 23.34 2.30
N ASN A 18 -0.38 24.16 2.31
CA ASN A 18 -1.61 23.83 3.03
C ASN A 18 -2.35 22.70 2.31
N GLU A 19 -2.37 22.75 0.98
CA GLU A 19 -2.97 21.71 0.17
C GLU A 19 -2.17 20.41 0.25
N LEU A 20 -0.85 20.49 0.20
CA LEU A 20 0.04 19.34 0.41
C LEU A 20 -0.25 18.67 1.75
N LYS A 21 -0.34 19.44 2.84
CA LYS A 21 -0.66 18.92 4.17
C LYS A 21 -2.03 18.24 4.20
N ARG A 22 -3.03 18.81 3.53
CA ARG A 22 -4.37 18.24 3.41
C ARG A 22 -4.34 16.90 2.67
N LEU A 23 -3.69 16.86 1.51
CA LEU A 23 -3.56 15.66 0.68
C LEU A 23 -2.78 14.55 1.40
N MET A 24 -1.70 14.89 2.11
CA MET A 24 -0.94 13.97 2.95
C MET A 24 -1.81 13.34 4.05
N GLY A 25 -2.69 14.12 4.68
CA GLY A 25 -3.67 13.58 5.64
C GLY A 25 -4.67 12.62 4.98
N MET A 26 -5.13 12.94 3.78
CA MET A 26 -6.07 12.09 3.04
C MET A 26 -5.45 10.76 2.63
N ILE A 27 -4.25 10.77 2.02
CA ILE A 27 -3.59 9.52 1.62
C ILE A 27 -3.28 8.64 2.83
N ALA A 28 -2.84 9.22 3.94
CA ALA A 28 -2.59 8.47 5.17
C ALA A 28 -3.86 7.76 5.68
N GLN A 29 -4.99 8.49 5.72
CA GLN A 29 -6.26 7.90 6.12
C GLN A 29 -6.71 6.81 5.14
N LYS A 30 -6.54 7.01 3.83
CA LYS A 30 -6.91 6.01 2.83
C LYS A 30 -6.08 4.74 2.87
N VAL A 31 -4.78 4.85 3.12
CA VAL A 31 -3.94 3.66 3.34
C VAL A 31 -4.40 2.89 4.59
N ILE A 32 -4.70 3.58 5.70
CA ILE A 32 -5.20 2.93 6.91
C ILE A 32 -6.52 2.22 6.66
N ASP A 33 -7.47 2.89 6.02
CA ASP A 33 -8.79 2.31 5.72
C ASP A 33 -8.67 1.11 4.79
N HIS A 34 -7.79 1.22 3.79
CA HIS A 34 -7.50 0.18 2.83
C HIS A 34 -6.93 -1.09 3.50
N VAL A 35 -5.86 -0.96 4.29
CA VAL A 35 -5.25 -2.08 5.02
C VAL A 35 -6.27 -2.72 5.96
N ARG A 36 -7.05 -1.91 6.70
CA ARG A 36 -8.10 -2.44 7.59
C ARG A 36 -9.14 -3.26 6.84
N PHE A 37 -9.55 -2.82 5.66
CA PHE A 37 -10.49 -3.58 4.84
C PHE A 37 -9.87 -4.91 4.38
N GLU A 38 -8.63 -4.86 3.89
CA GLU A 38 -7.93 -6.05 3.40
C GLU A 38 -7.78 -7.10 4.51
N GLU A 39 -7.24 -6.71 5.66
CA GLU A 39 -6.98 -7.63 6.78
C GLU A 39 -8.25 -8.16 7.44
N ARG A 40 -9.30 -7.35 7.56
CA ARG A 40 -10.50 -7.72 8.33
C ARG A 40 -11.58 -8.36 7.49
N MET A 41 -11.62 -8.06 6.19
CA MET A 41 -12.70 -8.46 5.31
C MET A 41 -12.18 -9.28 4.14
N LEU A 42 -11.26 -8.75 3.34
CA LEU A 42 -10.88 -9.39 2.08
C LEU A 42 -10.10 -10.70 2.30
N PHE A 43 -8.96 -10.64 3.01
CA PHE A 43 -8.09 -11.80 3.20
C PHE A 43 -8.80 -12.94 3.94
N PRO A 44 -9.58 -12.70 5.01
CA PRO A 44 -10.35 -13.77 5.65
C PRO A 44 -11.35 -14.45 4.71
N GLN A 45 -11.97 -13.70 3.79
CA GLN A 45 -12.88 -14.30 2.80
C GLN A 45 -12.15 -15.11 1.74
N ILE A 46 -10.95 -14.68 1.32
CA ILE A 46 -10.09 -15.44 0.41
C ILE A 46 -9.66 -16.74 1.08
N GLU A 47 -9.14 -16.69 2.31
CA GLU A 47 -8.72 -17.88 3.06
C GLU A 47 -9.85 -18.88 3.27
N LYS A 48 -11.09 -18.40 3.47
CA LYS A 48 -12.26 -19.24 3.64
C LYS A 48 -12.75 -19.86 2.32
N SER A 49 -12.63 -19.14 1.20
CA SER A 49 -13.27 -19.51 -0.06
C SER A 49 -12.35 -20.31 -1.00
N PHE A 50 -11.03 -20.19 -0.83
CA PHE A 50 -10.05 -20.82 -1.70
C PHE A 50 -9.50 -22.10 -1.06
N SER A 51 -9.22 -23.10 -1.89
CA SER A 51 -8.55 -24.31 -1.44
C SER A 51 -7.06 -24.07 -1.22
N THR A 52 -6.43 -24.87 -0.36
CA THR A 52 -4.98 -24.80 -0.10
C THR A 52 -4.14 -24.83 -1.39
N PRO A 53 -4.39 -25.73 -2.38
CA PRO A 53 -3.60 -25.72 -3.62
C PRO A 53 -3.79 -24.45 -4.46
N ALA A 54 -4.97 -23.81 -4.39
CA ALA A 54 -5.21 -22.54 -5.08
C ALA A 54 -4.45 -21.39 -4.40
N LEU A 55 -4.39 -21.37 -3.07
CA LEU A 55 -3.60 -20.40 -2.30
C LEU A 55 -2.10 -20.57 -2.56
N GLU A 56 -1.59 -21.80 -2.61
CA GLU A 56 -0.18 -22.08 -2.94
C GLU A 56 0.19 -21.59 -4.35
N LYS A 57 -0.72 -21.76 -5.32
CA LYS A 57 -0.52 -21.22 -6.67
C LYS A 57 -0.44 -19.69 -6.64
N ILE A 58 -1.34 -19.03 -5.92
CA ILE A 58 -1.34 -17.57 -5.78
C ILE A 58 -0.03 -17.11 -5.13
N GLU A 59 0.44 -17.76 -4.06
CA GLU A 59 1.72 -17.46 -3.41
C GLU A 59 2.89 -17.57 -4.40
N LYS A 60 2.93 -18.63 -5.20
CA LYS A 60 3.95 -18.82 -6.23
C LYS A 60 3.92 -17.70 -7.27
N ASP A 61 2.74 -17.42 -7.82
CA ASP A 61 2.55 -16.37 -8.83
C ASP A 61 2.97 -15.00 -8.26
N LEU A 62 2.67 -14.71 -6.99
CA LEU A 62 3.09 -13.49 -6.30
C LEU A 62 4.62 -13.42 -6.13
N LYS A 63 5.28 -14.51 -5.74
CA LYS A 63 6.76 -14.54 -5.62
C LYS A 63 7.46 -14.34 -6.96
N GLU A 64 6.89 -14.87 -8.05
CA GLU A 64 7.44 -14.72 -9.40
C GLU A 64 7.20 -13.32 -9.98
N ALA A 65 6.03 -12.73 -9.72
CA ALA A 65 5.69 -11.38 -10.15
C ALA A 65 6.38 -10.30 -9.30
N HIS A 66 6.79 -10.63 -8.07
CA HIS A 66 7.53 -9.72 -7.22
C HIS A 66 8.92 -9.49 -7.80
N VAL A 67 9.06 -8.43 -8.60
CA VAL A 67 10.35 -7.82 -8.89
C VAL A 67 10.93 -7.42 -7.54
N PRO A 68 12.16 -7.83 -7.16
CA PRO A 68 12.83 -7.33 -5.98
C PRO A 68 13.05 -5.81 -6.12
N GLY A 69 12.04 -5.03 -5.73
CA GLY A 69 12.03 -3.58 -5.85
C GLY A 69 12.88 -2.95 -4.77
N CYS A 70 14.02 -2.39 -5.18
CA CYS A 70 14.94 -1.57 -4.39
C CYS A 70 15.46 -2.18 -3.09
N VAL A 71 16.55 -2.92 -3.27
CA VAL A 71 17.59 -3.15 -2.27
C VAL A 71 18.05 -1.79 -1.71
N VAL A 72 18.02 -1.68 -0.38
CA VAL A 72 18.59 -0.60 0.45
C VAL A 72 17.77 0.71 0.53
N TRP A 73 16.99 0.83 1.59
CA TRP A 73 16.49 2.10 2.12
C TRP A 73 17.54 2.70 3.08
N GLU A 74 18.38 3.61 2.59
CA GLU A 74 19.39 4.33 3.41
C GLU A 74 18.86 5.63 3.99
N PRO A 75 19.46 6.10 5.11
CA PRO A 75 19.04 5.86 6.48
C PRO A 75 17.75 6.62 6.87
N LYS A 76 17.15 6.11 7.94
CA LYS A 76 15.87 6.51 8.51
C LYS A 76 15.90 7.96 9.02
N PHE A 77 14.98 8.81 8.54
CA PHE A 77 14.93 10.24 8.87
C PHE A 77 14.73 10.56 10.38
N TRP A 78 14.43 9.56 11.21
CA TRP A 78 14.25 9.68 12.66
C TRP A 78 15.50 9.38 13.49
N GLU A 79 16.61 8.99 12.86
CA GLU A 79 17.91 8.98 13.53
C GLU A 79 18.42 10.43 13.62
N LYS A 80 18.09 11.08 14.74
CA LYS A 80 18.56 12.42 15.09
C LYS A 80 20.08 12.47 15.07
N LYS A 81 20.66 13.46 14.39
CA LYS A 81 22.05 13.90 14.62
C LYS A 81 22.16 14.61 15.98
#